data_AF-A0A5R2MZQ7-F1
#
_entry.id   AF-A0A5R2MZQ7-F1
#
_cell.length_a   1.000
_cell.length_b   1.000
_cell.length_c   1.000
_cell.angle_alpha   90.00
_cell.angle_beta   90.00
_cell.angle_gamma   90.00
#
_symmetry.space_group_name_H-M   'P 1'
#
loop_
_entity.id
_entity.type
_entity.pdbx_description
1 polymer ?
#
loop_
_entity_poly.entity_id
_entity_poly.type
_entity_poly.pdbx_seq_one_letter_code
_entity_poly.pdbx_strand_id
1 'polypeptide(L)'
;GKPYESDAWNLSQGKRLYAWFGCGSCHGDGRGGVGPSFLDGWWLYGPEMVSIVASIRDGRPHGMPAFRDRMTSEQIWQLAGYVQTIGSYKPKVAAPSRNDDKQTRPAENRGPAKILFDEGPAGV
;
A
#
# COMPACT_ATOMS: atom_id res chain seq x y z
N GLY A 1 11.54 -7.48 16.17
CA GLY A 1 11.40 -7.12 14.74
C GLY A 1 10.20 -7.82 14.18
N LYS A 2 9.46 -7.21 13.26
CA LYS A 2 8.29 -7.83 12.62
C LYS A 2 8.79 -8.80 11.54
N PRO A 3 8.73 -10.14 11.75
CA PRO A 3 9.42 -11.10 10.87
C PRO A 3 8.87 -11.07 9.43
N TYR A 4 7.58 -10.76 9.27
CA TYR A 4 6.88 -10.77 7.99
C TYR A 4 7.27 -9.65 7.02
N GLU A 5 7.95 -8.60 7.49
CA GLU A 5 8.30 -7.43 6.67
C GLU A 5 9.67 -7.60 5.97
N SER A 6 10.53 -8.48 6.46
CA SER A 6 11.95 -8.55 6.04
C SER A 6 12.52 -9.96 5.91
N ASP A 7 11.85 -10.98 6.42
CA ASP A 7 12.30 -12.36 6.26
C ASP A 7 11.99 -12.90 4.85
N ALA A 8 13.04 -13.33 4.14
CA ALA A 8 12.95 -13.79 2.76
C ALA A 8 12.02 -15.01 2.61
N TRP A 9 11.98 -15.89 3.61
CA TRP A 9 11.08 -17.03 3.60
C TRP A 9 9.62 -16.57 3.67
N ASN A 10 9.27 -15.71 4.63
CA ASN A 10 7.92 -15.16 4.76
C ASN A 10 7.46 -14.40 3.50
N LEU A 11 8.33 -13.60 2.88
CA LEU A 11 8.02 -12.88 1.64
C LEU A 11 7.79 -13.84 0.45
N SER A 12 8.58 -14.91 0.38
CA SER A 12 8.40 -15.94 -0.67
C SER A 12 7.05 -16.66 -0.53
N GLN A 13 6.62 -16.97 0.70
CA GLN A 13 5.31 -17.55 0.96
C GLN A 13 4.20 -16.55 0.64
N GLY A 14 4.34 -15.29 1.05
CA GLY A 14 3.39 -14.23 0.72
C GLY A 14 3.18 -14.07 -0.79
N LYS A 15 4.26 -14.10 -1.59
CA LYS A 15 4.18 -14.07 -3.06
C LYS A 15 3.43 -15.28 -3.63
N ARG A 16 3.70 -16.48 -3.11
CA ARG A 16 2.98 -17.70 -3.53
C ARG A 16 1.50 -17.61 -3.22
N LEU A 17 1.15 -17.14 -2.02
CA LEU A 17 -0.23 -16.95 -1.59
C LEU A 17 -0.95 -15.91 -2.46
N TYR A 18 -0.28 -14.81 -2.80
CA TYR A 18 -0.82 -13.78 -3.68
C TYR A 18 -1.27 -14.33 -5.04
N ALA A 19 -0.45 -15.20 -5.64
CA ALA A 19 -0.78 -15.88 -6.89
C ALA A 19 -1.90 -16.93 -6.70
N TRP A 20 -1.79 -17.75 -5.64
CA TRP A 20 -2.71 -18.87 -5.43
C TRP A 20 -4.15 -18.41 -5.12
N PHE A 21 -4.31 -17.36 -4.32
CA PHE A 21 -5.62 -16.80 -3.99
C PHE A 21 -6.14 -15.81 -5.04
N GLY A 22 -5.45 -15.68 -6.18
CA GLY A 22 -5.90 -14.87 -7.30
C GLY A 22 -5.92 -13.37 -7.00
N CYS A 23 -5.15 -12.88 -6.03
CA CYS A 23 -5.10 -11.46 -5.66
C CYS A 23 -4.72 -10.58 -6.87
N GLY A 24 -3.84 -11.10 -7.73
CA GLY A 24 -3.42 -10.42 -8.95
C GLY A 24 -4.52 -10.26 -10.03
N SER A 25 -5.63 -11.00 -9.94
CA SER A 25 -6.75 -10.80 -10.88
C SER A 25 -7.39 -9.41 -10.73
N CYS A 26 -7.45 -8.89 -9.51
CA CYS A 26 -8.01 -7.57 -9.22
C CYS A 26 -6.93 -6.49 -9.08
N HIS A 27 -5.79 -6.83 -8.45
CA HIS A 27 -4.73 -5.87 -8.09
C HIS A 27 -3.52 -5.90 -9.03
N GLY A 28 -3.50 -6.79 -10.04
CA GLY A 28 -2.35 -7.00 -10.91
C GLY A 28 -1.10 -7.40 -10.11
N ASP A 29 0.08 -6.98 -10.55
CA ASP A 29 1.31 -7.07 -9.75
C ASP A 29 1.45 -5.88 -8.77
N GLY A 30 0.33 -5.42 -8.21
CA GLY A 30 0.22 -4.23 -7.36
C GLY A 30 0.01 -2.92 -8.11
N ARG A 31 -0.05 -2.96 -9.45
CA ARG A 31 -0.39 -1.79 -10.28
C ARG A 31 -1.84 -1.35 -10.13
N GLY A 32 -2.70 -2.22 -9.59
CA GLY A 32 -4.14 -2.01 -9.55
C GLY A 32 -4.84 -2.45 -10.84
N GLY A 33 -6.17 -2.38 -10.83
CA GLY A 33 -7.03 -2.81 -11.93
C GLY A 33 -8.48 -2.64 -11.52
N VAL A 34 -9.15 -3.76 -11.22
CA VAL A 34 -10.46 -3.74 -10.55
C VAL A 34 -10.32 -3.30 -9.09
N GLY A 35 -9.24 -3.73 -8.43
CA GLY A 35 -8.86 -3.29 -7.09
C GLY A 35 -7.88 -2.11 -7.12
N PRO A 36 -7.72 -1.40 -5.99
CA PRO A 36 -6.79 -0.28 -5.87
C PRO A 36 -5.34 -0.71 -6.14
N SER A 37 -4.55 0.27 -6.60
CA SER A 37 -3.10 0.13 -6.71
C SER A 37 -2.45 0.13 -5.33
N PHE A 38 -1.30 -0.54 -5.21
CA PHE A 38 -0.43 -0.42 -4.03
C PHE A 38 0.77 0.49 -4.30
N LEU A 39 1.01 0.84 -5.58
CA LEU A 39 2.20 1.58 -6.04
C LEU A 39 1.99 3.10 -6.14
N ASP A 40 0.75 3.57 -6.07
CA ASP A 40 0.39 4.99 -6.17
C ASP A 40 0.63 5.77 -4.86
N GLY A 41 0.97 5.06 -3.78
CA GLY A 41 1.15 5.63 -2.45
C GLY A 41 -0.16 5.98 -1.75
N TRP A 42 -1.32 5.70 -2.35
CA TRP A 42 -2.63 6.00 -1.79
C TRP A 42 -3.26 4.75 -1.16
N TRP A 43 -3.11 4.63 0.16
CA TRP A 43 -3.68 3.52 0.92
C TRP A 43 -4.99 3.92 1.58
N LEU A 44 -6.13 3.56 0.97
CA LEU A 44 -7.48 3.93 1.45
C LEU A 44 -7.74 3.54 2.92
N TYR A 45 -7.20 2.41 3.36
CA TYR A 45 -7.37 1.90 4.73
C TYR A 45 -6.10 2.04 5.59
N GLY A 46 -5.09 2.76 5.09
CA GLY A 46 -3.80 2.96 5.73
C GLY A 46 -2.73 1.93 5.29
N PRO A 47 -1.46 2.36 5.23
CA PRO A 47 -0.32 1.52 4.82
C PRO A 47 0.24 0.63 5.95
N GLU A 48 -0.28 0.78 7.15
CA GLU A 48 0.18 0.04 8.33
C GLU A 48 -0.10 -1.46 8.18
N MET A 49 0.83 -2.29 8.63
CA MET A 49 0.72 -3.75 8.50
C MET A 49 -0.60 -4.29 9.08
N VAL A 50 -1.04 -3.74 10.21
CA VAL A 50 -2.30 -4.14 10.86
C VAL A 50 -3.52 -3.81 9.98
N SER A 51 -3.49 -2.69 9.27
CA SER A 51 -4.54 -2.30 8.32
C SER A 51 -4.59 -3.22 7.09
N ILE A 52 -3.43 -3.62 6.59
CA ILE A 52 -3.33 -4.56 5.46
C ILE A 52 -3.86 -5.94 5.87
N VAL A 53 -3.42 -6.45 7.02
CA VAL A 53 -3.91 -7.71 7.60
C VAL A 53 -5.42 -7.68 7.82
N ALA A 54 -5.95 -6.61 8.42
CA ALA A 54 -7.39 -6.46 8.64
C ALA A 54 -8.16 -6.45 7.31
N SER A 55 -7.64 -5.78 6.29
CA SER A 55 -8.28 -5.74 4.96
C SER A 55 -8.30 -7.11 4.28
N ILE A 56 -7.24 -7.90 4.42
CA ILE A 56 -7.18 -9.27 3.89
C ILE A 56 -8.09 -10.20 4.70
N ARG A 57 -8.03 -10.12 6.03
CA ARG A 57 -8.80 -10.98 6.93
C ARG A 57 -10.29 -10.77 6.75
N ASP A 58 -10.74 -9.53 6.91
CA ASP A 58 -12.15 -9.18 7.00
C ASP A 58 -12.74 -8.79 5.63
N GLY A 59 -11.90 -8.64 4.60
CA GLY A 59 -12.31 -8.13 3.29
C GLY A 59 -12.62 -6.64 3.35
N ARG A 60 -13.07 -6.09 2.21
CA ARG A 60 -13.54 -4.69 2.12
C ARG A 60 -14.81 -4.60 1.28
N PRO A 61 -15.71 -3.66 1.60
CA PRO A 61 -16.89 -3.42 0.77
C PRO A 61 -16.46 -3.05 -0.66
N HIS A 62 -17.35 -3.28 -1.63
CA HIS A 62 -17.12 -3.03 -3.05
C HIS A 62 -16.18 -4.02 -3.77
N GLY A 63 -16.17 -5.29 -3.34
CA GLY A 63 -15.66 -6.39 -4.18
C GLY A 63 -14.37 -7.08 -3.71
N MET A 64 -13.81 -6.70 -2.55
CA MET A 64 -12.69 -7.44 -1.95
C MET A 64 -13.24 -8.49 -0.96
N PRO A 65 -13.11 -9.80 -1.26
CA PRO A 65 -13.63 -10.85 -0.39
C PRO A 65 -12.83 -10.96 0.92
N ALA A 66 -13.46 -11.50 1.96
CA ALA A 66 -12.80 -11.84 3.22
C ALA A 66 -12.05 -13.18 3.08
N PHE A 67 -10.82 -13.24 3.62
CA PHE A 67 -9.98 -14.44 3.56
C PHE A 67 -9.79 -15.13 4.93
N ARG A 68 -10.41 -14.64 6.01
CA ARG A 68 -10.30 -15.24 7.36
C ARG A 68 -10.59 -16.74 7.42
N ASP A 69 -11.53 -17.21 6.60
CA ASP A 69 -12.00 -18.61 6.59
C ASP A 69 -11.23 -19.47 5.55
N ARG A 70 -10.31 -18.85 4.80
CA ARG A 70 -9.56 -19.49 3.70
C ARG A 70 -8.06 -19.59 3.94
N MET A 71 -7.53 -18.82 4.89
CA MET A 71 -6.11 -18.71 5.18
C MET A 71 -5.89 -18.75 6.69
N THR A 72 -4.78 -19.32 7.14
CA THR A 72 -4.38 -19.22 8.54
C THR A 72 -3.95 -17.78 8.86
N SER A 73 -3.98 -17.39 10.13
CA SER A 73 -3.49 -16.07 10.56
C SER A 73 -2.07 -15.81 10.06
N GLU A 74 -1.18 -16.80 10.17
CA GLU A 74 0.21 -16.69 9.71
C GLU A 74 0.31 -16.45 8.20
N GLN A 75 -0.49 -17.14 7.39
CA GLN A 75 -0.55 -16.92 5.95
C GLN A 75 -1.03 -15.52 5.60
N ILE A 76 -1.99 -14.98 6.35
CA ILE A 76 -2.47 -13.60 6.17
C ILE A 76 -1.35 -12.61 6.48
N TRP A 77 -0.58 -12.83 7.54
CA TRP A 77 0.58 -12.00 7.88
C TRP A 77 1.68 -12.07 6.83
N GLN A 78 1.98 -13.26 6.30
CA GLN A 78 2.93 -13.45 5.20
C GLN A 78 2.49 -12.72 3.92
N LEU A 79 1.20 -12.84 3.57
CA LEU A 79 0.63 -12.15 2.42
C LEU A 79 0.67 -10.63 2.59
N ALA A 80 0.31 -10.13 3.77
CA ALA A 80 0.38 -8.72 4.10
C ALA A 80 1.82 -8.17 4.03
N GLY A 81 2.80 -8.94 4.53
CA GLY A 81 4.23 -8.66 4.37
C GLY A 81 4.63 -8.48 2.92
N TYR A 82 4.24 -9.41 2.05
CA TYR A 82 4.50 -9.31 0.61
C TYR A 82 3.82 -8.08 -0.03
N VAL A 83 2.54 -7.83 0.25
CA VAL A 83 1.83 -6.65 -0.26
C VAL A 83 2.48 -5.35 0.19
N GLN A 84 2.95 -5.30 1.43
CA GLN A 84 3.69 -4.14 1.94
C GLN A 84 5.02 -3.97 1.19
N THR A 85 5.73 -5.03 0.80
CA THR A 85 6.94 -4.88 -0.03
C THR A 85 6.65 -4.39 -1.44
N ILE A 86 5.47 -4.73 -2.00
CA ILE A 86 5.03 -4.19 -3.29
C ILE A 86 4.77 -2.68 -3.17
N GLY A 87 3.96 -2.25 -2.21
CA GLY A 87 3.62 -0.82 -2.07
C GLY A 87 4.64 0.02 -1.30
N SER A 88 5.62 -0.60 -0.64
CA SER A 88 6.86 0.03 -0.16
C SER A 88 7.82 0.30 -1.31
N TYR A 89 7.41 0.06 -2.56
CA TYR A 89 8.02 0.72 -3.71
C TYR A 89 7.91 2.23 -3.49
N LYS A 90 8.90 2.77 -2.76
CA LYS A 90 9.23 4.19 -2.83
C LYS A 90 9.47 4.43 -4.31
N PRO A 91 8.61 5.20 -5.01
CA PRO A 91 8.99 5.59 -6.34
C PRO A 91 10.35 6.24 -6.19
N LYS A 92 11.31 5.85 -7.03
CA LYS A 92 12.57 6.56 -7.18
C LYS A 92 12.21 7.91 -7.80
N VAL A 93 11.61 8.78 -7.00
CA VAL A 93 11.61 10.21 -7.19
C VAL A 93 12.82 10.61 -6.33
N ALA A 94 14.08 10.64 -6.77
CA ALA A 94 14.59 11.10 -8.05
C ALA A 94 13.56 11.96 -8.77
N ALA A 95 13.17 13.06 -8.10
CA ALA A 95 12.75 14.22 -8.86
C ALA A 95 13.77 14.34 -10.01
N PRO A 96 13.36 14.35 -11.28
CA PRO A 96 14.31 14.71 -12.31
C PRO A 96 14.92 16.03 -11.86
N SER A 97 16.24 16.10 -11.72
CA SER A 97 16.94 17.33 -11.34
C SER A 97 16.79 18.42 -12.42
N ARG A 98 15.98 18.16 -13.47
CA ARG A 98 15.57 19.11 -14.48
C ARG A 98 14.15 19.59 -14.17
N ASN A 99 14.05 20.85 -13.76
CA ASN A 99 12.80 21.59 -13.74
C ASN A 99 12.41 21.96 -15.18
N ASP A 100 11.70 21.06 -15.87
CA ASP A 100 11.08 21.37 -17.17
C ASP A 100 9.63 21.86 -17.02
N ASP A 101 9.21 22.23 -15.80
CA ASP A 101 7.88 22.77 -15.54
C ASP A 101 7.79 24.21 -16.10
N LYS A 102 7.02 24.38 -17.18
CA LYS A 102 6.68 25.70 -17.78
C LYS A 102 5.67 26.50 -16.94
N GLN A 103 5.40 26.08 -15.71
CA GLN A 103 4.42 26.69 -14.82
C GLN A 103 5.04 27.06 -13.48
N THR A 104 4.94 28.34 -13.12
CA THR A 104 5.49 28.96 -11.90
C THR A 104 4.72 28.61 -10.62
N ARG A 105 3.93 27.54 -10.63
CA ARG A 105 3.20 27.06 -9.46
C ARG A 105 3.53 25.58 -9.26
N PRO A 106 4.09 25.19 -8.10
CA PRO A 106 4.25 23.78 -7.78
C PRO A 106 2.89 23.09 -7.88
N ALA A 107 2.84 21.94 -8.57
CA ALA A 107 1.67 21.08 -8.52
C ALA A 107 1.39 20.77 -7.04
N GLU A 108 0.20 21.15 -6.59
CA GLU A 108 -0.34 21.01 -5.23
C GLU A 108 -0.27 19.59 -4.64
N ASN A 109 0.09 18.60 -5.48
CA ASN A 109 0.29 17.20 -5.12
C ASN A 109 1.75 16.81 -4.82
N ARG A 110 2.70 17.76 -4.71
CA ARG A 110 4.14 17.47 -4.51
C ARG A 110 4.73 17.81 -3.12
N GLY A 111 3.93 18.23 -2.15
CA GLY A 111 4.41 18.43 -0.78
C GLY A 111 4.02 17.27 0.14
N PRO A 112 4.87 16.84 1.10
CA PRO A 112 4.38 16.04 2.21
C PRO A 112 3.31 16.85 2.94
N ALA A 113 2.14 16.26 3.18
CA ALA A 113 0.95 16.90 3.78
C ALA A 113 1.13 17.46 5.21
N LYS A 114 2.38 17.59 5.69
CA LYS A 114 2.76 18.11 6.99
C LYS A 114 3.51 19.46 6.93
N ILE A 115 3.76 20.02 5.74
CA ILE A 115 4.46 21.32 5.58
C ILE A 115 3.47 22.45 5.19
N LEU A 116 2.19 22.14 4.93
CA LEU A 116 1.19 23.12 4.44
C LEU A 116 0.11 23.51 5.45
N PHE A 117 0.17 23.00 6.69
CA PHE A 117 -0.74 23.42 7.75
C PHE A 117 0.08 23.94 8.92
N ASP A 118 0.40 25.24 8.89
CA ASP A 118 0.51 25.97 10.14
C ASP A 118 -0.86 25.89 10.82
N GLU A 119 -0.89 25.49 12.08
CA GLU A 119 -2.09 25.58 12.91
C GLU A 119 -2.55 27.05 12.89
N GLY A 120 -3.62 27.32 12.13
CA GLY A 120 -4.29 28.62 12.16
C GLY A 120 -4.75 28.93 13.58
N PRO A 121 -4.87 30.22 13.94
CA PRO A 121 -4.98 30.62 15.33
C PRO A 121 -6.23 30.02 15.99
N ALA A 122 -6.05 29.52 17.21
CA ALA A 122 -7.16 29.29 18.12
C ALA A 122 -7.84 30.64 18.42
N GLY A 123 -8.97 30.93 17.77
CA GLY A 123 -9.90 31.99 18.19
C GLY A 123 -10.81 31.44 19.30
N VAL A 124 -10.90 32.06 20.47
CA VAL A 124 -11.70 33.26 20.85
C VAL A 124 -13.17 33.16 20.52
#